data_AF-A0A7L1ZX84-F1
#
_entry.id   AF-A0A7L1ZX84-F1
#
_cell.length_a   1.000
_cell.length_b   1.000
_cell.length_c   1.000
_cell.angle_alpha   90.00
_cell.angle_beta   90.00
_cell.angle_gamma   90.00
#
_symmetry.space_group_name_H-M   'P 1'
#
loop_
_entity.id
_entity.type
_entity.pdbx_description
1 polymer ?
#
loop_
_entity_poly.entity_id
_entity_poly.type
_entity_poly.pdbx_seq_one_letter_code
_entity_poly.pdbx_strand_id
1 'polypeptide(L)'
;IVEANPRKFNLDATELGIRKAFITSTRQVVRDMKDQMSNSSMQALAERKNRQALLGDSGSQSWSSAPDKYSRLDRELQLANSHFIEEQQAQQQLIVEQQDEQLELVSGSIGVLKNMSQRIGGELEEQAVMLDDFSHELDSTQSRLDNVMKKLAKVSHMTSDRRQWCAIVVLFVILLVVLILFFVL
;
A
#
# COMPACT_ATOMS: atom_id res chain seq x y z
N ILE A 1 -1.75 -21.29 23.44
CA ILE A 1 -0.70 -20.43 24.06
C ILE A 1 -1.17 -18.97 24.17
N VAL A 2 -1.68 -18.34 23.10
CA VAL A 2 -2.24 -16.97 23.15
C VAL A 2 -3.60 -16.91 23.86
N GLU A 3 -4.42 -17.95 23.73
CA GLU A 3 -5.75 -18.04 24.38
C GLU A 3 -5.70 -18.20 25.90
N ALA A 4 -4.57 -18.69 26.44
CA ALA A 4 -4.43 -18.94 27.87
C ALA A 4 -4.11 -17.66 28.66
N ASN A 5 -3.72 -16.55 28.00
CA ASN A 5 -3.41 -15.30 28.69
C ASN A 5 -3.59 -14.04 27.80
N PRO A 6 -4.83 -13.63 27.50
CA PRO A 6 -5.13 -12.50 26.60
C PRO A 6 -4.59 -11.15 27.11
N ARG A 7 -4.55 -10.98 28.44
CA ARG A 7 -4.07 -9.76 29.10
C ARG A 7 -2.57 -9.51 28.94
N LYS A 8 -1.77 -10.56 28.70
CA LYS A 8 -0.32 -10.42 28.49
C LYS A 8 0.02 -9.78 27.13
N PHE A 9 -0.92 -9.79 26.19
CA PHE A 9 -0.70 -9.35 24.80
C PHE A 9 -1.57 -8.16 24.39
N ASN A 10 -2.33 -7.57 25.32
CA ASN A 10 -3.20 -6.42 25.06
C ASN A 10 -4.20 -6.66 23.90
N LEU A 11 -4.66 -7.90 23.74
CA LEU A 11 -5.53 -8.31 22.63
C LEU A 11 -7.00 -8.13 23.02
N ASP A 12 -7.73 -7.36 22.22
CA ASP A 12 -9.16 -7.15 22.39
C ASP A 12 -9.96 -8.42 22.00
N ALA A 13 -11.13 -8.63 22.62
CA ALA A 13 -11.98 -9.79 22.36
C ALA A 13 -12.44 -9.86 20.89
N THR A 14 -12.58 -8.69 20.26
CA THR A 14 -12.91 -8.54 18.84
C THR A 14 -11.76 -9.02 17.93
N GLU A 15 -10.51 -8.68 18.28
CA GLU A 15 -9.31 -9.06 17.54
C GLU A 15 -9.09 -10.59 17.57
N LEU A 16 -9.40 -11.22 18.71
CA LEU A 16 -9.35 -12.67 18.82
C LEU A 16 -10.38 -13.37 17.90
N GLY A 17 -11.58 -12.78 17.76
CA GLY A 17 -12.61 -13.24 16.82
C GLY A 17 -12.13 -13.17 15.36
N ILE A 18 -11.52 -12.04 14.98
CA ILE A 18 -10.95 -11.83 13.63
C ILE A 18 -9.85 -12.85 13.35
N ARG A 19 -8.93 -13.05 14.30
CA ARG A 19 -7.83 -14.04 14.16
C ARG A 19 -8.35 -15.46 14.04
N LYS A 20 -9.42 -15.83 14.76
CA LYS A 20 -10.07 -17.14 14.61
C LYS A 20 -10.71 -17.35 13.24
N ALA A 21 -11.40 -16.33 12.73
CA ALA A 21 -11.99 -16.37 11.40
C ALA A 21 -10.90 -16.54 10.32
N PHE A 22 -9.81 -15.77 10.43
CA PHE A 22 -8.67 -15.87 9.53
C PHE A 22 -8.05 -17.27 9.54
N ILE A 23 -7.70 -17.80 10.72
CA ILE A 23 -7.11 -19.14 10.85
C ILE A 23 -8.03 -20.22 10.27
N THR A 24 -9.34 -20.08 10.45
CA THR A 24 -10.34 -21.03 9.92
C THR A 24 -10.37 -20.96 8.38
N SER A 25 -10.36 -19.75 7.81
CA SER A 25 -10.29 -19.55 6.36
C SER A 25 -8.99 -20.09 5.76
N THR A 26 -7.83 -19.79 6.34
CA THR A 26 -6.54 -20.30 5.88
C THR A 26 -6.48 -21.83 5.94
N ARG A 27 -7.01 -22.44 7.01
CA ARG A 27 -7.11 -23.90 7.13
C ARG A 27 -8.01 -24.50 6.05
N GLN A 28 -9.07 -23.80 5.65
CA GLN A 28 -9.94 -24.25 4.57
C GLN A 28 -9.22 -24.22 3.22
N VAL A 29 -8.56 -23.10 2.89
CA VAL A 29 -7.81 -22.97 1.62
C VAL A 29 -6.72 -24.04 1.50
N VAL A 30 -5.98 -24.31 2.58
CA VAL A 30 -4.94 -25.37 2.57
C VAL A 30 -5.54 -26.76 2.38
N ARG A 31 -6.74 -27.02 2.91
CA ARG A 31 -7.45 -28.29 2.65
C ARG A 31 -7.89 -28.38 1.19
N ASP A 32 -8.50 -27.33 0.66
CA ASP A 32 -8.97 -27.32 -0.73
C ASP A 32 -7.79 -27.50 -1.72
N MET A 33 -6.64 -26.88 -1.46
CA MET A 33 -5.41 -27.08 -2.24
C MET A 33 -4.87 -28.52 -2.13
N LYS A 34 -4.89 -29.09 -0.92
CA LYS A 34 -4.49 -30.49 -0.71
C LYS A 34 -5.42 -31.46 -1.45
N ASP A 35 -6.72 -31.18 -1.43
CA ASP A 35 -7.72 -32.02 -2.07
C ASP A 35 -7.58 -31.95 -3.60
N GLN A 36 -7.37 -30.76 -4.17
CA GLN A 36 -7.06 -30.58 -5.59
C GLN A 36 -5.80 -31.34 -5.99
N MET A 37 -4.71 -31.22 -5.22
CA MET A 37 -3.45 -31.91 -5.51
C MET A 37 -3.60 -33.44 -5.39
N SER A 38 -4.37 -33.92 -4.41
CA SER A 38 -4.63 -35.35 -4.23
C SER A 38 -5.42 -35.92 -5.40
N ASN A 39 -6.43 -35.20 -5.89
CA ASN A 39 -7.21 -35.58 -7.05
C ASN A 39 -6.37 -35.63 -8.33
N SER A 40 -5.51 -34.63 -8.57
CA SER A 40 -4.59 -34.63 -9.71
C SER A 40 -3.59 -35.78 -9.67
N SER A 41 -3.06 -36.12 -8.49
CA SER A 41 -2.12 -37.25 -8.34
C SER A 41 -2.79 -38.60 -8.58
N MET A 42 -4.04 -38.77 -8.12
CA MET A 42 -4.85 -39.96 -8.38
C MET A 42 -5.20 -40.12 -9.86
N GLN A 43 -5.45 -39.00 -10.55
CA GLN A 43 -5.71 -38.99 -11.98
C GLN A 43 -4.47 -39.40 -12.80
N ALA A 44 -3.30 -38.88 -12.44
CA ALA A 44 -2.03 -39.24 -13.09
C ALA A 44 -1.66 -40.73 -12.90
N LEU A 45 -1.91 -41.27 -11.71
CA LEU A 45 -1.70 -42.69 -11.42
C LEU A 45 -2.69 -43.59 -12.17
N ALA A 46 -3.96 -43.18 -12.26
CA ALA A 46 -4.98 -43.87 -13.05
C ALA A 46 -4.64 -43.86 -14.55
N GLU A 47 -4.16 -42.74 -15.08
CA GLU A 47 -3.74 -42.61 -16.47
C GLU A 47 -2.54 -43.51 -16.78
N ARG A 48 -1.56 -43.57 -15.86
CA ARG A 48 -0.38 -44.45 -15.99
C ARG A 48 -0.77 -45.93 -15.99
N LYS A 49 -1.72 -46.32 -15.14
CA LYS A 49 -2.24 -47.70 -15.08
C LYS A 49 -3.06 -48.05 -16.34
N ASN A 50 -3.81 -47.10 -16.88
CA ASN A 50 -4.55 -47.27 -18.14
C ASN A 50 -3.59 -47.45 -19.33
N ARG A 51 -2.52 -46.64 -19.42
CA ARG A 51 -1.44 -46.81 -20.41
C ARG A 51 -0.73 -48.15 -20.28
N GLN A 52 -0.52 -48.65 -19.06
CA GLN A 52 0.12 -49.94 -18.82
C GLN A 52 -0.78 -51.13 -19.21
N ALA A 53 -2.11 -50.99 -19.08
CA ALA A 53 -3.07 -52.00 -19.56
C ALA A 53 -3.17 -52.03 -21.09
N LEU A 54 -2.99 -50.88 -21.76
CA LEU A 54 -3.01 -50.78 -23.22
C LEU A 54 -1.71 -51.33 -23.87
N LEU A 55 -0.59 -51.25 -23.16
CA LEU A 55 0.72 -51.79 -23.55
C LEU A 55 0.92 -53.25 -23.12
N GLY A 56 -0.17 -54.03 -23.16
CA GLY A 56 -0.25 -55.39 -22.67
C GLY A 56 0.98 -56.26 -22.91
N ASP A 57 1.36 -56.94 -21.83
CA ASP A 57 2.22 -58.12 -21.74
C ASP A 57 2.42 -58.86 -23.08
N SER A 58 3.52 -58.55 -23.76
CA SER A 58 3.92 -59.23 -24.99
C SER A 58 5.03 -60.22 -24.67
N GLY A 59 4.69 -61.22 -23.87
CA GLY A 59 5.44 -62.47 -23.80
C GLY A 59 5.37 -63.20 -25.13
N SER A 60 6.46 -63.12 -25.90
CA SER A 60 6.94 -64.16 -26.81
C SER A 60 5.90 -64.74 -27.80
N GLN A 61 5.86 -64.22 -29.03
CA GLN A 61 5.84 -65.11 -30.21
C GLN A 61 6.32 -64.41 -31.49
N SER A 62 7.42 -64.94 -32.03
CA SER A 62 7.83 -65.03 -33.44
C SER A 62 7.20 -64.06 -34.45
N TRP A 63 8.04 -63.26 -35.13
CA TRP A 63 7.92 -63.08 -36.59
C TRP A 63 9.21 -62.53 -37.20
N SER A 64 9.96 -63.43 -37.83
CA SER A 64 10.91 -63.14 -38.89
C SER A 64 10.15 -62.74 -40.16
N SER A 65 9.96 -61.43 -40.41
CA SER A 65 9.80 -60.85 -41.76
C SER A 65 9.71 -59.32 -41.73
N ALA A 66 10.38 -58.66 -42.69
CA ALA A 66 10.25 -57.26 -43.15
C ALA A 66 11.11 -56.15 -42.47
N PRO A 67 12.27 -55.78 -43.06
CA PRO A 67 12.94 -54.50 -42.77
C PRO A 67 12.09 -53.28 -43.18
N ASP A 68 11.13 -53.45 -44.09
CA ASP A 68 10.34 -52.32 -44.66
C ASP A 68 9.18 -51.86 -43.78
N LYS A 69 8.65 -52.71 -42.89
CA LYS A 69 7.50 -52.34 -42.04
C LYS A 69 7.88 -51.36 -40.93
N TYR A 70 9.07 -51.50 -40.36
CA TYR A 70 9.57 -50.58 -39.33
C TYR A 70 9.99 -49.23 -39.91
N SER A 71 10.61 -49.22 -41.09
CA SER A 71 10.97 -47.98 -41.84
C SER A 71 9.75 -47.11 -42.17
N ARG A 72 8.62 -47.73 -42.53
CA ARG A 72 7.38 -47.01 -42.82
C ARG A 72 6.78 -46.37 -41.58
N LEU A 73 6.79 -47.09 -40.46
CA LEU A 73 6.29 -46.61 -39.17
C LEU A 73 7.15 -45.46 -38.63
N ASP A 74 8.47 -45.55 -38.79
CA ASP A 74 9.42 -44.50 -38.39
C ASP A 74 9.21 -43.20 -39.21
N ARG A 75 8.95 -43.32 -40.51
CA ARG A 75 8.61 -42.18 -41.37
C ARG A 75 7.28 -41.54 -41.01
N GLU A 76 6.26 -42.33 -40.71
CA GLU A 76 4.96 -41.82 -40.22
C GLU A 76 5.11 -41.10 -38.87
N LEU A 77 5.92 -41.66 -37.97
CA LEU A 77 6.22 -41.05 -36.68
C LEU A 77 6.95 -39.71 -36.85
N GLN A 78 7.91 -39.64 -37.78
CA GLN A 78 8.68 -38.42 -38.05
C GLN A 78 7.83 -37.34 -38.73
N LEU A 79 6.89 -37.73 -39.60
CA LEU A 79 5.89 -36.82 -40.18
C LEU A 79 4.91 -36.31 -39.13
N ALA A 80 4.42 -37.17 -38.23
CA ALA A 80 3.56 -36.76 -37.13
C ALA A 80 4.28 -35.82 -36.15
N ASN A 81 5.57 -36.07 -35.89
CA ASN A 81 6.39 -35.23 -35.01
C ASN A 81 6.67 -33.86 -35.64
N SER A 82 7.03 -33.81 -36.93
CA SER A 82 7.24 -32.55 -37.65
C SER A 82 5.95 -31.73 -37.76
N HIS A 83 4.81 -32.35 -38.06
CA HIS A 83 3.51 -31.68 -38.05
C HIS A 83 3.18 -31.12 -36.66
N PHE A 84 3.38 -31.91 -35.60
CA PHE A 84 3.15 -31.45 -34.22
C PHE A 84 4.06 -30.27 -33.86
N ILE A 85 5.33 -30.30 -34.23
CA ILE A 85 6.27 -29.20 -34.01
C ILE A 85 5.83 -27.94 -34.76
N GLU A 86 5.41 -28.07 -36.02
CA GLU A 86 4.97 -26.95 -36.85
C GLU A 86 3.68 -26.31 -36.32
N GLU A 87 2.71 -27.14 -35.90
CA GLU A 87 1.48 -26.69 -35.23
C GLU A 87 1.79 -25.99 -33.90
N GLN A 88 2.71 -26.55 -33.11
CA GLN A 88 3.10 -25.95 -31.83
C GLN A 88 3.86 -24.63 -32.03
N GLN A 89 4.68 -24.54 -33.07
CA GLN A 89 5.43 -23.34 -33.42
C GLN A 89 4.50 -22.21 -33.89
N ALA A 90 3.49 -22.53 -34.71
CA ALA A 90 2.45 -21.59 -35.10
C ALA A 90 1.65 -21.09 -33.88
N GLN A 91 1.32 -22.00 -32.96
CA GLN A 91 0.61 -21.63 -31.73
C GLN A 91 1.46 -20.75 -30.81
N GLN A 92 2.77 -21.02 -30.70
CA GLN A 92 3.70 -20.18 -29.94
C GLN A 92 3.86 -18.78 -30.55
N GLN A 93 3.85 -18.64 -31.88
CA GLN A 93 3.91 -17.33 -32.54
C GLN A 93 2.68 -16.48 -32.19
N LEU A 94 1.48 -17.06 -32.20
CA LEU A 94 0.26 -16.36 -31.81
C LEU A 94 0.29 -15.91 -30.34
N ILE A 95 0.85 -16.72 -29.45
CA ILE A 95 1.00 -16.37 -28.03
C ILE A 95 2.00 -15.22 -27.86
N VAL A 96 3.11 -15.21 -28.60
CA VAL A 96 4.09 -14.13 -28.55
C VAL A 96 3.48 -12.83 -29.09
N GLU A 97 2.74 -12.88 -30.19
CA GLU A 97 2.08 -11.71 -30.77
C GLU A 97 1.06 -11.09 -29.81
N GLN A 98 0.25 -11.92 -29.13
CA GLN A 98 -0.67 -11.44 -28.08
C GLN A 98 0.05 -10.82 -26.88
N GLN A 99 1.22 -11.34 -26.51
CA GLN A 99 2.02 -10.77 -25.43
C GLN A 99 2.63 -9.43 -25.82
N ASP A 100 3.09 -9.28 -27.06
CA ASP A 100 3.61 -8.01 -27.58
C ASP A 100 2.53 -6.93 -27.58
N GLU A 101 1.29 -7.25 -28.00
CA GLU A 101 0.16 -6.33 -27.93
C GLU A 101 -0.13 -5.89 -26.47
N GLN A 102 -0.08 -6.83 -25.51
CA GLN A 102 -0.24 -6.50 -24.09
C GLN A 102 0.91 -5.62 -23.57
N LEU A 103 2.15 -5.87 -24.00
CA LEU A 103 3.30 -5.05 -23.61
C LEU A 103 3.21 -3.64 -24.19
N GLU A 104 2.67 -3.46 -25.39
CA GLU A 104 2.43 -2.14 -25.98
C GLU A 104 1.41 -1.34 -25.16
N LEU A 105 0.31 -1.97 -24.75
CA LEU A 105 -0.71 -1.33 -23.88
C LEU A 105 -0.12 -0.94 -22.50
N VAL A 106 0.70 -1.82 -21.91
CA VAL A 106 1.41 -1.54 -20.65
C VAL A 106 2.44 -0.43 -20.85
N SER A 107 3.17 -0.43 -21.96
CA SER A 107 4.13 0.63 -22.33
C SER A 107 3.46 1.99 -22.46
N GLY A 108 2.29 2.07 -23.12
CA GLY A 108 1.49 3.28 -23.19
C GLY A 108 1.06 3.78 -21.81
N SER A 109 0.64 2.86 -20.93
CA SER A 109 0.27 3.18 -19.54
C SER A 109 1.46 3.71 -18.74
N ILE A 110 2.65 3.12 -18.92
CA ILE A 110 3.90 3.60 -18.31
C ILE A 110 4.27 5.00 -18.83
N GLY A 111 4.04 5.27 -20.12
CA GLY A 111 4.24 6.60 -20.71
C GLY A 111 3.36 7.67 -20.07
N VAL A 112 2.08 7.36 -19.86
CA VAL A 112 1.13 8.26 -19.15
C VAL A 112 1.58 8.47 -17.70
N LEU A 113 1.94 7.38 -16.99
CA LEU A 113 2.40 7.47 -15.61
C LEU A 113 3.68 8.32 -15.49
N LYS A 114 4.61 8.18 -16.44
CA LYS A 114 5.82 9.00 -16.51
C LYS A 114 5.48 10.49 -16.71
N ASN A 115 4.55 10.81 -17.61
CA ASN A 115 4.13 12.20 -17.82
C ASN A 115 3.44 12.77 -16.58
N MET A 116 2.54 12.00 -15.95
CA MET A 116 1.89 12.39 -14.70
C MET A 116 2.91 12.60 -13.57
N SER A 117 3.88 11.69 -13.42
CA SER A 117 4.94 11.80 -12.42
C SER A 117 5.81 13.04 -12.64
N GLN A 118 6.14 13.38 -13.89
CA GLN A 118 6.87 14.61 -14.19
C GLN A 118 6.05 15.87 -13.84
N ARG A 119 4.75 15.88 -14.14
CA ARG A 119 3.87 17.00 -13.77
C ARG A 119 3.76 17.15 -12.25
N ILE A 120 3.56 16.05 -11.53
CA ILE A 120 3.51 16.04 -10.06
C ILE A 120 4.85 16.55 -9.49
N GLY A 121 5.97 16.15 -10.08
CA GLY A 121 7.30 16.65 -9.69
C GLY A 121 7.43 18.16 -9.86
N GLY A 122 6.98 18.70 -11.00
CA GLY A 122 6.98 20.15 -11.24
C GLY A 122 6.07 20.92 -10.28
N GLU A 123 4.86 20.41 -10.03
CA GLU A 123 3.91 21.02 -9.10
C GLU A 123 4.43 21.00 -7.65
N LEU A 124 5.12 19.92 -7.24
CA LEU A 124 5.75 19.84 -5.92
C LEU A 124 6.89 20.85 -5.77
N GLU A 125 7.67 21.08 -6.82
CA GLU A 125 8.74 22.08 -6.79
C GLU A 125 8.18 23.51 -6.75
N GLU A 126 7.08 23.78 -7.48
CA GLU A 126 6.35 25.05 -7.36
C GLU A 126 5.76 25.24 -5.95
N GLN A 127 5.15 24.20 -5.39
CA GLN A 127 4.62 24.23 -4.02
C GLN A 127 5.73 24.40 -2.98
N ALA A 128 6.93 23.87 -3.21
CA ALA A 128 8.07 24.09 -2.32
C ALA A 128 8.48 25.57 -2.28
N VAL A 129 8.46 26.25 -3.43
CA VAL A 129 8.71 27.70 -3.50
C VAL A 129 7.58 28.48 -2.81
N MET A 130 6.31 28.14 -3.07
CA MET A 130 5.18 28.79 -2.39
C MET A 130 5.20 28.58 -0.86
N LEU A 131 5.69 27.44 -0.38
CA LEU A 131 5.83 27.16 1.05
C LEU A 131 6.93 27.99 1.71
N ASP A 132 8.00 28.28 0.98
CA ASP A 132 9.07 29.19 1.44
C ASP A 132 8.52 30.62 1.56
N ASP A 133 7.81 31.11 0.54
CA ASP A 133 7.13 32.41 0.59
C ASP A 133 6.13 32.50 1.74
N PHE A 134 5.34 31.43 1.94
CA PHE A 134 4.41 31.35 3.07
C PHE A 134 5.13 31.34 4.42
N SER A 135 6.28 30.66 4.54
CA SER A 135 7.10 30.69 5.75
C SER A 135 7.62 32.10 6.02
N HIS A 136 8.05 32.82 4.98
CA HIS A 136 8.44 34.22 5.08
C HIS A 136 7.29 35.13 5.54
N GLU A 137 6.09 34.91 5.01
CA GLU A 137 4.90 35.66 5.43
C GLU A 137 4.52 35.34 6.89
N LEU A 138 4.63 34.09 7.31
CA LEU A 138 4.45 33.67 8.70
C LEU A 138 5.45 34.33 9.65
N ASP A 139 6.73 34.38 9.30
CA ASP A 139 7.75 35.07 10.10
C ASP A 139 7.45 36.57 10.25
N SER A 140 6.95 37.20 9.18
CA SER A 140 6.51 38.59 9.22
C SER A 140 5.30 38.78 10.14
N THR A 141 4.37 37.82 10.12
CA THR A 141 3.17 37.81 10.95
C THR A 141 3.53 37.60 12.42
N GLN A 142 4.46 36.68 12.72
CA GLN A 142 4.98 36.46 14.05
C GLN A 142 5.66 37.72 14.60
N SER A 143 6.48 38.39 13.78
CA SER A 143 7.13 39.66 14.14
C SER A 143 6.10 40.77 14.45
N ARG A 144 5.01 40.84 13.67
CA ARG A 144 3.89 41.76 13.93
C ARG A 144 3.16 41.39 15.22
N LEU A 145 2.90 40.10 15.45
CA LEU A 145 2.28 39.60 16.68
C LEU A 145 3.11 39.94 17.91
N ASP A 146 4.42 39.71 17.87
CA ASP A 146 5.35 40.05 18.94
C ASP A 146 5.36 41.55 19.24
N ASN A 147 5.31 42.39 18.20
CA ASN A 147 5.20 43.84 18.37
C ASN A 147 3.86 44.23 19.00
N VAL A 148 2.76 43.58 18.62
CA VAL A 148 1.44 43.79 19.24
C VAL A 148 1.46 43.32 20.69
N MET A 149 2.03 42.16 21.01
CA MET A 149 2.18 41.67 22.38
C MET A 149 3.03 42.61 23.22
N LYS A 150 4.14 43.14 22.70
CA LYS A 150 4.94 44.16 23.38
C LYS A 150 4.16 45.44 23.62
N LYS A 151 3.34 45.88 22.65
CA LYS A 151 2.45 47.04 22.82
C LYS A 151 1.36 46.76 23.86
N LEU A 152 0.78 45.56 23.88
CA LEU A 152 -0.22 45.16 24.88
C LEU A 152 0.39 45.09 26.27
N ALA A 153 1.57 44.47 26.43
CA ALA A 153 2.30 44.45 27.69
C ALA A 153 2.66 45.88 28.15
N LYS A 154 3.10 46.72 27.21
CA LYS A 154 3.39 48.12 27.50
C LYS A 154 2.13 48.89 27.86
N VAL A 155 1.00 48.73 27.16
CA VAL A 155 -0.28 49.39 27.48
C VAL A 155 -0.82 48.88 28.80
N SER A 156 -0.73 47.58 29.08
CA SER A 156 -1.09 46.96 30.36
C SER A 156 -0.23 47.46 31.51
N HIS A 157 1.02 47.85 31.26
CA HIS A 157 1.89 48.45 32.27
C HIS A 157 1.84 50.01 32.25
N MET A 158 1.36 50.60 31.15
CA MET A 158 1.18 52.05 30.96
C MET A 158 -0.22 52.53 31.30
N THR A 159 -1.14 51.63 31.69
CA THR A 159 -2.25 51.97 32.58
C THR A 159 -1.68 52.32 33.96
N SER A 160 -0.89 53.40 33.98
CA SER A 160 -1.12 54.55 34.82
C SER A 160 -1.05 54.32 36.32
N ASP A 161 -0.39 53.29 36.82
CA ASP A 161 -0.19 53.14 38.27
C ASP A 161 0.35 54.45 38.87
N ARG A 162 1.38 55.07 38.28
CA ARG A 162 1.94 56.32 38.83
C ARG A 162 1.01 57.54 38.72
N ARG A 163 0.24 57.68 37.62
CA ARG A 163 -0.67 58.83 37.45
C ARG A 163 -1.96 58.65 38.25
N GLN A 164 -2.47 57.42 38.37
CA GLN A 164 -3.61 57.07 39.23
C GLN A 164 -3.22 57.21 40.70
N TRP A 165 -2.06 56.69 41.13
CA TRP A 165 -1.54 56.89 42.48
C TRP A 165 -1.32 58.37 42.80
N CYS A 166 -0.76 59.17 41.87
CA CYS A 166 -0.63 60.61 42.07
C CYS A 166 -1.99 61.30 42.24
N ALA A 167 -2.99 60.94 41.42
CA ALA A 167 -4.35 61.47 41.54
C ALA A 167 -4.99 61.10 42.89
N ILE A 168 -4.82 59.85 43.36
CA ILE A 168 -5.30 59.40 44.68
C ILE A 168 -4.65 60.22 45.80
N VAL A 169 -3.34 60.41 45.76
CA VAL A 169 -2.59 61.19 46.77
C VAL A 169 -3.05 62.65 46.80
N VAL A 170 -3.19 63.29 45.64
CA VAL A 170 -3.66 64.68 45.54
C VAL A 170 -5.08 64.81 46.09
N LEU A 171 -5.98 63.89 45.74
CA LEU A 171 -7.37 63.88 46.23
C LEU A 171 -7.42 63.68 47.75
N PHE A 172 -6.56 62.83 48.31
CA PHE A 172 -6.44 62.62 49.75
C PHE A 172 -5.95 63.87 50.49
N VAL A 173 -4.96 64.59 49.95
CA VAL A 173 -4.47 65.85 50.53
C VAL A 173 -5.56 66.91 50.54
N ILE A 174 -6.29 67.07 49.44
CA ILE A 174 -7.42 68.02 49.36
C ILE A 174 -8.48 67.66 50.41
N LEU A 175 -8.80 66.37 50.57
CA LEU A 175 -9.75 65.89 51.58
C LEU A 175 -9.29 66.23 53.01
N LEU A 176 -8.00 66.05 53.32
CA LEU A 176 -7.46 66.44 54.63
C LEU A 176 -7.56 67.93 54.89
N VAL A 177 -7.27 68.77 53.89
CA VAL A 177 -7.40 70.23 54.01
C VAL A 177 -8.84 70.63 54.32
N VAL A 178 -9.81 70.04 53.62
CA VAL A 178 -11.25 70.29 53.87
C VAL A 178 -11.65 69.83 55.28
N LEU A 179 -11.16 68.67 55.73
CA LEU A 179 -11.45 68.16 57.08
C LEU A 179 -10.89 69.07 58.18
N ILE A 180 -9.65 69.56 58.02
CA ILE A 180 -9.04 70.49 58.96
C ILE A 180 -9.83 71.80 58.99
N LEU A 181 -10.18 72.35 57.82
CA LEU A 181 -11.01 73.55 57.76
C LEU A 181 -12.36 73.34 58.44
N PHE A 182 -13.00 72.18 58.26
CA PHE A 182 -14.26 71.85 58.91
C PHE A 182 -14.15 71.68 60.43
N PHE A 183 -13.03 71.15 60.95
CA PHE A 183 -12.83 71.01 62.40
C PHE A 183 -12.42 72.32 63.08
N VAL A 184 -11.74 73.20 62.35
CA VAL A 184 -11.26 74.49 62.86
C VAL A 184 -12.36 75.57 62.78
N LEU A 185 -13.22 75.52 61.78
CA LEU A 185 -14.35 76.45 61.56
C LEU A 185 -15.61 75.97 62.29
#